data_AF-A0A3D4UGK9-F1
#
_entry.id   AF-A0A3D4UGK9-F1
#
_cell.length_a   1.000
_cell.length_b   1.000
_cell.length_c   1.000
_cell.angle_alpha   90.00
_cell.angle_beta   90.00
_cell.angle_gamma   90.00
#
_symmetry.space_group_name_H-M   'P 1'
#
loop_
_entity.id
_entity.type
_entity.pdbx_description
1 polymer ?
#
loop_
_entity_poly.entity_id
_entity_poly.type
_entity_poly.pdbx_seq_one_letter_code
_entity_poly.pdbx_strand_id
1 'polypeptide(L)' 'FGQMNEPPGSRLRVALSGLTMAENFRDESGKETMMFVDNVFRFTQAGSEVSALLGRMPSAVGYQ' A
#
# COMPACT_ATOMS: atom_id res chain seq x y z
N PHE A 1 5.80 8.40 -3.45
CA PHE A 1 5.12 7.91 -4.68
C PHE A 1 5.67 6.54 -5.01
N GLY A 2 4.83 5.65 -5.55
CA GLY A 2 5.21 4.27 -5.86
C GLY A 2 4.65 3.94 -7.23
N GLN A 3 5.47 4.22 -8.24
CA GLN A 3 5.04 4.15 -9.64
C GLN A 3 4.87 2.69 -10.08
N MET A 4 4.12 2.46 -11.17
CA MET A 4 3.83 1.09 -11.61
C MET A 4 5.08 0.34 -12.09
N ASN A 5 6.12 1.05 -12.53
CA ASN A 5 7.41 0.47 -12.93
C ASN A 5 8.28 0.03 -11.74
N GLU A 6 7.88 0.30 -10.49
CA GLU A 6 8.63 -0.13 -9.31
C GLU A 6 8.29 -1.58 -8.91
N PRO A 7 9.21 -2.26 -8.20
CA PRO A 7 8.98 -3.60 -7.68
C PRO A 7 7.73 -3.68 -6.78
N PRO A 8 7.03 -4.83 -6.74
CA PRO A 8 5.78 -4.97 -5.99
C PRO A 8 5.96 -4.71 -4.49
N GLY A 9 7.14 -4.97 -3.92
CA GLY A 9 7.43 -4.60 -2.53
C GLY A 9 7.35 -3.10 -2.26
N SER A 10 7.83 -2.25 -3.18
CA SER A 10 7.73 -0.79 -3.07
C SER A 10 6.26 -0.35 -3.17
N ARG A 11 5.54 -0.87 -4.17
CA ARG A 11 4.12 -0.57 -4.39
C ARG A 11 3.22 -1.02 -3.24
N LEU A 12 3.57 -2.11 -2.56
CA LEU A 12 2.87 -2.60 -1.37
C LEU A 12 3.12 -1.71 -0.14
N ARG A 13 4.28 -1.04 -0.04
CA ARG A 13 4.64 -0.26 1.15
C ARG A 13 4.36 1.24 1.04
N VAL A 14 4.33 1.79 -0.18
CA VAL A 14 4.19 3.24 -0.40
C VAL A 14 2.93 3.83 0.26
N ALA A 15 1.81 3.11 0.25
CA ALA A 15 0.57 3.56 0.89
C ALA A 15 0.74 3.71 2.41
N LEU A 16 1.50 2.82 3.05
CA LEU A 16 1.80 2.89 4.48
C LEU A 16 2.72 4.06 4.81
N SER A 17 3.72 4.34 3.96
CA SER A 17 4.57 5.52 4.12
C SER A 17 3.76 6.81 4.06
N GLY A 18 2.80 6.90 3.13
CA GLY A 18 1.86 8.03 3.07
C GLY A 18 0.96 8.12 4.30
N LEU A 19 0.49 6.97 4.79
CA LEU A 19 -0.33 6.90 6.02
C LEU A 19 0.45 7.40 7.23
N THR A 20 1.71 7.01 7.41
CA THR A 20 2.55 7.48 8.52
C THR A 20 2.72 9.00 8.52
N MET A 21 2.87 9.61 7.34
CA MET A 21 2.91 11.08 7.23
C MET A 21 1.56 11.71 7.61
N ALA A 22 0.46 11.10 7.18
CA ALA A 22 -0.88 11.57 7.53
C ALA A 22 -1.16 11.44 9.05
N GLU A 23 -0.71 10.35 9.66
CA GLU A 23 -0.79 10.12 11.11
C GLU A 23 0.02 11.17 11.87
N ASN A 24 1.24 11.49 11.42
CA ASN A 24 2.03 12.56 12.01
C ASN A 24 1.29 13.92 11.99
N PHE A 25 0.69 14.29 10.86
CA PHE A 25 -0.10 15.54 10.77
C PHE A 25 -1.35 15.51 11.65
N ARG A 26 -2.05 14.38 11.73
CA ARG A 26 -3.23 14.21 12.57
C ARG A 26 -2.86 14.27 14.07
N ASP A 27 -1.85 13.53 14.50
CA ASP A 27 -1.57 13.26 15.90
C ASP A 27 -0.63 14.30 16.54
N GLU A 28 0.46 14.67 15.85
CA GLU A 28 1.43 15.62 16.41
C GLU A 28 1.02 17.07 16.17
N SER A 29 0.48 17.37 14.98
CA SER A 29 0.10 18.74 14.62
C SER A 29 -1.37 19.06 14.85
N GLY A 30 -2.20 18.07 15.18
CA GLY A 30 -3.63 18.24 15.49
C GLY A 30 -4.47 18.75 14.31
N LYS A 31 -4.02 18.52 13.07
CA LYS A 31 -4.66 19.06 11.86
C LYS A 31 -5.62 18.04 11.25
N GLU A 32 -6.77 18.53 10.80
CA GLU A 32 -7.65 17.79 9.90
C GLU A 32 -6.88 17.42 8.62
N THR A 33 -6.66 16.13 8.42
CA THR A 33 -5.76 15.61 7.39
C THR A 33 -6.53 14.80 6.38
N MET A 34 -6.47 15.20 5.12
CA MET A 34 -7.08 14.49 3.99
C MET A 34 -6.01 13.70 3.24
N MET A 35 -6.17 12.37 3.16
CA MET A 35 -5.27 11.48 2.45
C MET A 35 -5.91 11.01 1.14
N PHE A 36 -5.24 11.24 0.02
CA PHE A 36 -5.63 10.72 -1.28
C PHE A 36 -4.78 9.51 -1.65
N VAL A 37 -5.45 8.39 -1.95
CA VAL A 37 -4.81 7.16 -2.39
C VAL A 37 -5.26 6.85 -3.81
N ASP A 38 -4.35 6.97 -4.76
CA ASP A 38 -4.57 6.62 -6.16
C ASP A 38 -3.57 5.54 -6.58
N ASN A 39 -3.95 4.28 -6.82
CA ASN A 39 -5.27 3.66 -6.71
C ASN A 39 -5.17 2.55 -5.65
N VAL A 40 -6.13 2.49 -4.72
CA VAL A 40 -6.13 1.50 -3.61
C VAL A 40 -6.07 0.05 -4.10
N PHE A 41 -6.62 -0.26 -5.28
CA PHE A 41 -6.52 -1.59 -5.86
C PHE A 41 -5.06 -2.02 -6.13
N ARG A 42 -4.17 -1.08 -6.48
CA ARG A 42 -2.76 -1.37 -6.74
C ARG A 42 -2.00 -1.83 -5.50
N PHE A 43 -2.43 -1.39 -4.32
CA PHE A 43 -1.89 -1.89 -3.05
C PHE A 43 -2.22 -3.38 -2.87
N THR A 44 -3.47 -3.77 -3.08
CA THR A 44 -3.90 -5.17 -2.98
C THR A 44 -3.29 -6.06 -4.06
N GLN A 45 -3.18 -5.55 -5.29
CA GLN A 45 -2.51 -6.24 -6.39
C GLN A 45 -1.03 -6.52 -6.07
N ALA A 46 -0.31 -5.50 -5.60
CA ALA A 46 1.09 -5.65 -5.18
C ALA A 46 1.24 -6.65 -4.02
N GLY A 47 0.28 -6.68 -3.08
CA GLY A 47 0.22 -7.69 -2.02
C GLY A 47 0.11 -9.11 -2.55
N SER A 48 -0.75 -9.30 -3.55
CA SER A 48 -0.94 -10.61 -4.20
C SER A 48 0.33 -11.07 -4.94
N GLU A 49 1.02 -10.17 -5.64
CA GLU A 49 2.32 -10.45 -6.28
C GLU A 49 3.40 -10.84 -5.25
N VAL A 50 3.49 -10.11 -4.14
CA VAL A 50 4.42 -10.44 -3.04
C VAL A 50 4.05 -11.79 -2.39
N SER A 51 2.76 -12.10 -2.23
CA SER A 51 2.29 -13.37 -1.68
C SER A 51 2.73 -14.57 -2.51
N ALA A 52 2.59 -14.45 -3.83
CA ALA A 52 2.98 -15.48 -4.77
C ALA A 52 4.50 -15.72 -4.72
N LEU A 53 5.31 -14.66 -4.62
CA LEU A 53 6.77 -14.76 -4.46
C LEU A 53 7.18 -15.45 -3.15
N LEU A 54 6.37 -15.31 -2.09
CA LEU A 54 6.59 -15.97 -0.80
C LEU A 54 6.04 -17.41 -0.73
N GLY A 55 5.52 -17.95 -1.84
CA GLY A 55 5.04 -19.33 -1.92
C GLY A 55 3.76 -19.60 -1.13
N ARG A 56 2.97 -18.56 -0.81
CA ARG A 56 1.67 -18.73 -0.13
C ARG A 56 0.64 -19.23 -1.13
N MET A 57 -0.20 -20.18 -0.72
CA MET A 57 -1.33 -20.62 -1.54
C MET A 57 -2.30 -19.43 -1.73
N PRO A 58 -2.68 -19.10 -2.98
CA PRO A 58 -3.60 -18.01 -3.24
C PRO A 58 -4.99 -18.33 -2.67
N SER A 59 -5.62 -17.31 -2.09
CA SER A 59 -7.02 -17.38 -1.69
C SER A 59 -7.94 -17.16 -2.92
N ALA A 60 -9.25 -17.00 -2.68
CA ALA A 60 -10.23 -16.80 -3.74
C ALA A 60 -9.80 -15.68 -4.72
N VAL A 61 -9.91 -15.95 -6.02
CA VAL A 61 -9.59 -15.02 -7.12
C VAL A 61 -8.10 -14.59 -7.18
N GLY A 62 -7.19 -15.30 -6.51
CA GLY A 62 -5.74 -15.02 -6.61
C GLY A 62 -5.23 -13.93 -5.68
N TYR A 63 -6.05 -13.50 -4.72
CA TYR A 63 -5.62 -12.59 -3.67
C TYR A 63 -4.76 -13.29 -2.61
N GLN A 64 -3.95 -12.48 -1.94
CA GLN A 64 -3.19 -12.87 -0.75
C GLN A 64 -4.10 -13.33 0.39
#